data_AF-A0A660YHY8-F1
#
_entry.id   AF-A0A660YHY8-F1
#
_cell.length_a   1.000
_cell.length_b   1.000
_cell.length_c   1.000
_cell.angle_alpha   90.00
_cell.angle_beta   90.00
_cell.angle_gamma   90.00
#
_symmetry.space_group_name_H-M   'P 1'
#
loop_
_entity.id
_entity.type
_entity.pdbx_description
1 polymer ?
#
loop_
_entity_poly.entity_id
_entity_poly.type
_entity_poly.pdbx_seq_one_letter_code
_entity_poly.pdbx_strand_id
1 'polypeptide(L)'
;MAFKKNYEKKSLSLPGMIDIIFLLLIFALVTLSTSQSGVDTKKRGAQHDRFQLPNIGQAETFESDQVLRTLLFQVEYVDSTNQKRLLVLWPDVKDSLTLNDARINALMDWDESMKNKMNPKSAALIPSDYLSLGKKDFEKTWLCSLIRNSIKKYTEDNFFQPSLSNRIEIRAVKDTEFRLVNYIMTECGKYDKLIPRCVFRTVVE
;
A
#
# COMPACT_ATOMS: atom_id res chain seq x y z
N MET A 1 26.89 45.15 -25.92
CA MET A 1 27.93 44.11 -26.07
C MET A 1 27.42 42.82 -25.44
N ALA A 2 27.32 41.73 -26.21
CA ALA A 2 26.79 40.46 -25.74
C ALA A 2 27.93 39.58 -25.21
N PHE A 3 27.81 39.10 -23.96
CA PHE A 3 28.74 38.16 -23.36
C PHE A 3 28.64 36.80 -24.06
N LYS A 4 29.65 36.43 -24.86
CA LYS A 4 29.84 35.06 -25.35
C LYS A 4 30.44 34.22 -24.21
N LYS A 5 29.66 33.24 -23.73
CA LYS A 5 30.13 32.22 -22.80
C LYS A 5 30.92 31.17 -23.60
N ASN A 6 32.24 31.15 -23.46
CA ASN A 6 33.07 30.08 -24.00
C ASN A 6 32.93 28.85 -23.11
N TYR A 7 32.25 27.81 -23.60
CA TYR A 7 32.29 26.49 -22.98
C TYR A 7 33.57 25.81 -23.40
N GLU A 8 34.55 25.74 -22.51
CA GLU A 8 35.65 24.80 -22.64
C GLU A 8 35.09 23.37 -22.66
N LYS A 9 35.30 22.67 -23.77
CA LYS A 9 35.06 21.23 -23.83
C LYS A 9 36.05 20.59 -22.85
N LYS A 10 35.56 20.15 -21.69
CA LYS A 10 36.32 19.25 -20.81
C LYS A 10 36.66 18.00 -21.62
N SER A 11 37.87 17.93 -22.13
CA SER A 11 38.43 16.68 -22.63
C SER A 11 38.46 15.71 -21.45
N LEU A 12 37.83 14.55 -21.60
CA LEU A 12 37.99 13.46 -20.65
C LEU A 12 39.49 13.15 -20.59
N SER A 13 40.11 13.46 -19.45
CA SER A 13 41.49 13.11 -19.21
C SER A 13 41.60 11.58 -19.23
N LEU A 14 42.53 11.07 -20.03
CA LEU A 14 42.79 9.63 -20.19
C LEU A 14 42.84 8.83 -18.86
N PRO A 15 43.35 9.39 -17.74
CA PRO A 15 43.33 8.71 -16.44
C PRO A 15 41.91 8.39 -15.92
N GLY A 16 40.91 9.22 -16.22
CA GLY A 16 39.52 8.97 -15.77
C GLY A 16 38.82 7.86 -16.55
N MET A 17 39.21 7.60 -17.81
CA MET A 17 38.64 6.51 -18.60
C MET A 17 39.17 5.15 -18.14
N ILE A 18 40.46 5.07 -17.80
CA ILE A 18 41.07 3.85 -17.25
C ILE A 18 40.39 3.47 -15.94
N ASP A 19 40.11 4.44 -15.08
CA ASP A 19 39.47 4.22 -13.77
C ASP A 19 38.02 3.71 -13.92
N ILE A 20 37.26 4.26 -14.88
CA ILE A 20 35.90 3.77 -15.22
C ILE A 20 35.94 2.33 -15.74
N ILE A 21 36.90 2.02 -16.62
CA ILE A 21 37.06 0.66 -17.16
C ILE A 21 37.45 -0.31 -16.03
N PHE A 22 38.32 0.10 -15.12
CA PHE A 22 38.75 -0.71 -13.98
C PHE A 22 37.60 -0.98 -13.00
N LEU A 23 36.79 0.04 -12.70
CA LEU A 23 35.56 -0.09 -11.89
C LEU A 23 34.56 -1.05 -12.54
N LEU A 24 34.37 -0.95 -13.86
CA LEU A 24 33.50 -1.87 -14.60
C LEU A 24 34.04 -3.30 -14.61
N LEU A 25 35.36 -3.49 -14.71
CA LEU A 25 36.00 -4.79 -14.66
C LEU A 25 35.87 -5.46 -13.29
N ILE A 26 36.10 -4.70 -12.21
CA ILE A 26 35.88 -5.16 -10.84
C ILE A 26 34.41 -5.53 -10.63
N PHE A 27 33.49 -4.67 -11.07
CA PHE A 27 32.05 -4.94 -10.98
C PHE A 27 31.66 -6.21 -11.75
N ALA A 28 32.19 -6.41 -12.96
CA ALA A 28 31.97 -7.61 -13.76
C ALA A 28 32.54 -8.86 -13.08
N LEU A 29 33.73 -8.77 -12.48
CA LEU A 29 34.40 -9.90 -11.83
C LEU A 29 33.68 -10.32 -10.54
N VAL A 30 33.17 -9.35 -9.78
CA VAL A 30 32.32 -9.59 -8.59
C VAL A 30 30.99 -10.24 -9.00
N THR A 31 30.32 -9.70 -10.02
CA THR A 31 29.03 -10.24 -10.49
C THR A 31 29.15 -11.62 -11.15
N LEU A 32 30.25 -11.90 -11.88
CA LEU A 32 30.54 -13.22 -12.41
C LEU A 32 30.87 -14.24 -11.31
N SER A 33 31.63 -13.85 -10.28
CA SER A 33 31.93 -14.73 -9.14
C SER A 33 30.66 -15.10 -8.37
N THR A 34 29.71 -14.17 -8.21
CA THR A 34 28.39 -14.49 -7.63
C THR A 34 27.53 -15.36 -8.55
N SER A 35 27.78 -15.36 -9.86
CA SER A 35 27.03 -16.17 -10.83
C SER A 35 27.62 -17.58 -11.00
N GLN A 36 28.92 -17.77 -10.76
CA GLN A 36 29.60 -19.07 -10.87
C GLN A 36 29.54 -19.93 -9.60
N SER A 37 29.34 -19.34 -8.41
CA SER A 37 29.08 -20.12 -7.18
C SER A 37 27.76 -20.92 -7.20
N GLY A 38 26.97 -20.85 -8.28
CA GLY A 38 25.75 -21.64 -8.50
C GLY A 38 25.83 -22.66 -9.63
N VAL A 39 26.99 -22.90 -10.24
CA VAL A 39 27.11 -23.78 -11.42
C VAL A 39 28.20 -24.83 -11.21
N ASP A 40 28.00 -25.74 -10.27
CA ASP A 40 28.63 -27.07 -10.32
C ASP A 40 27.67 -28.11 -9.75
N THR A 41 26.92 -28.73 -10.68
CA THR A 41 26.31 -30.09 -10.70
C THR A 41 24.94 -30.10 -11.38
N LYS A 42 24.89 -29.76 -12.68
CA LYS A 42 23.72 -30.10 -13.51
C LYS A 42 23.78 -31.59 -13.92
N LYS A 43 23.07 -32.45 -13.18
CA LYS A 43 22.51 -33.69 -13.74
C LYS A 43 21.02 -33.48 -14.01
N ARG A 44 20.68 -33.50 -15.31
CA ARG A 44 19.42 -33.89 -15.97
C ARG A 44 18.17 -34.02 -15.07
N GLY A 45 17.23 -33.07 -15.24
CA GLY A 45 15.86 -33.15 -14.71
C GLY A 45 15.34 -31.78 -14.28
N ALA A 46 15.06 -30.89 -15.22
CA ALA A 46 14.64 -29.51 -14.93
C ALA A 46 13.20 -29.47 -14.38
N GLN A 47 13.05 -29.53 -13.06
CA GLN A 47 11.97 -28.82 -12.37
C GLN A 47 12.37 -27.34 -12.29
N HIS A 48 11.44 -26.44 -12.60
CA HIS A 48 11.64 -25.01 -12.44
C HIS A 48 11.94 -24.69 -10.97
N ASP A 49 13.22 -24.46 -10.65
CA ASP A 49 13.59 -23.82 -9.39
C ASP A 49 13.08 -22.38 -9.42
N ARG A 50 11.97 -22.19 -8.70
CA ARG A 50 11.43 -20.88 -8.38
C ARG A 50 12.54 -20.08 -7.72
N PHE A 51 12.85 -18.92 -8.30
CA PHE A 51 13.65 -17.88 -7.66
C PHE A 51 13.06 -17.62 -6.26
N GLN A 52 13.68 -18.16 -5.21
CA GLN A 52 13.29 -17.85 -3.84
C GLN A 52 13.86 -16.47 -3.53
N LEU A 53 12.97 -15.48 -3.60
CA LEU A 53 13.22 -14.18 -3.01
C LEU A 53 13.61 -14.39 -1.53
N PRO A 54 14.52 -13.58 -0.96
CA PRO A 54 14.81 -13.65 0.46
C PRO A 54 13.49 -13.54 1.23
N ASN A 55 13.21 -14.55 2.06
CA ASN A 55 12.05 -14.56 2.95
C ASN A 55 12.14 -13.34 3.85
N ILE A 56 11.43 -12.27 3.48
CA ILE A 56 11.02 -11.24 4.43
C ILE A 56 10.20 -12.01 5.46
N GLY A 57 10.74 -12.09 6.68
CA GLY A 57 10.22 -12.93 7.75
C GLY A 57 8.69 -12.85 7.80
N GLN A 58 8.08 -14.03 7.74
CA GLN A 58 6.69 -14.32 8.08
C GLN A 58 5.73 -13.16 7.77
N ALA A 59 5.03 -13.25 6.64
CA ALA A 59 3.69 -12.70 6.60
C ALA A 59 2.90 -13.39 7.72
N GLU A 60 2.88 -12.76 8.91
CA GLU A 60 2.01 -13.15 10.01
C GLU A 60 0.62 -13.19 9.41
N THR A 61 0.09 -14.40 9.25
CA THR A 61 -1.32 -14.63 8.99
C THR A 61 -2.02 -14.06 10.22
N PHE A 62 -2.47 -12.81 10.13
CA PHE A 62 -2.92 -12.07 11.32
C PHE A 62 -4.18 -12.73 11.87
N GLU A 63 -4.11 -13.14 13.14
CA GLU A 63 -5.21 -13.73 13.88
C GLU A 63 -6.42 -12.77 13.89
N SER A 64 -7.59 -13.31 13.56
CA SER A 64 -8.89 -12.62 13.49
C SER A 64 -9.33 -11.99 14.82
N ASP A 65 -8.72 -12.41 15.92
CA ASP A 65 -9.20 -12.14 17.28
C ASP A 65 -8.49 -10.94 17.93
N GLN A 66 -7.64 -10.24 17.17
CA GLN A 66 -7.02 -9.00 17.65
C GLN A 66 -8.08 -7.90 17.83
N VAL A 67 -8.03 -7.24 18.98
CA VAL A 67 -8.83 -6.04 19.26
C VAL A 67 -8.51 -4.94 18.25
N LEU A 68 -9.54 -4.38 17.63
CA LEU A 68 -9.41 -3.28 16.70
C LEU A 68 -9.19 -1.97 17.46
N ARG A 69 -7.93 -1.51 17.51
CA ARG A 69 -7.51 -0.32 18.29
C ARG A 69 -7.59 1.01 17.53
N THR A 70 -7.76 0.96 16.22
CA THR A 70 -7.65 2.13 15.35
C THR A 70 -8.62 2.01 14.18
N LEU A 71 -8.97 3.13 13.55
CA LEU A 71 -9.67 3.09 12.28
C LEU A 71 -8.84 2.27 11.26
N LEU A 72 -9.49 1.27 10.67
CA LEU A 72 -8.89 0.35 9.71
C LEU A 72 -9.69 0.37 8.40
N PHE A 73 -8.99 0.64 7.31
CA PHE A 73 -9.49 0.45 5.96
C PHE A 73 -9.07 -0.93 5.45
N GLN A 74 -10.03 -1.82 5.18
CA GLN A 74 -9.75 -3.17 4.69
C GLN A 74 -10.25 -3.33 3.25
N VAL A 75 -9.33 -3.59 2.31
CA VAL A 75 -9.65 -3.91 0.92
C VAL A 75 -9.55 -5.42 0.74
N GLU A 76 -10.66 -6.02 0.32
CA GLU A 76 -10.81 -7.46 0.12
C GLU A 76 -11.63 -7.76 -1.14
N TYR A 77 -11.52 -8.99 -1.64
CA TYR A 77 -12.37 -9.46 -2.73
C TYR A 77 -13.80 -9.69 -2.25
N VAL A 78 -14.75 -9.57 -3.17
CA VAL A 78 -16.12 -10.04 -2.98
C VAL A 78 -16.17 -11.48 -3.47
N ASP A 79 -16.44 -12.44 -2.58
CA ASP A 79 -16.23 -13.90 -2.67
C ASP A 79 -16.46 -14.60 -4.03
N SER A 80 -17.30 -14.05 -4.92
CA SER A 80 -17.65 -14.65 -6.23
C SER A 80 -17.27 -13.80 -7.45
N THR A 81 -16.63 -12.65 -7.24
CA THR A 81 -16.27 -11.72 -8.31
C THR A 81 -14.83 -11.27 -8.13
N ASN A 82 -14.09 -11.06 -9.22
CA ASN A 82 -12.77 -10.37 -9.16
C ASN A 82 -12.92 -8.87 -8.80
N GLN A 83 -14.04 -8.50 -8.18
CA GLN A 83 -14.33 -7.16 -7.73
C GLN A 83 -13.87 -7.01 -6.30
N LYS A 84 -13.26 -5.87 -6.01
CA LYS A 84 -12.79 -5.52 -4.67
C LYS A 84 -13.81 -4.62 -3.99
N ARG A 85 -13.90 -4.72 -2.67
CA ARG A 85 -14.63 -3.79 -1.82
C ARG A 85 -13.69 -3.19 -0.79
N LEU A 86 -14.02 -1.99 -0.36
CA LEU A 86 -13.42 -1.34 0.80
C LEU A 86 -14.39 -1.44 1.97
N LEU A 87 -13.92 -1.98 3.09
CA LEU A 87 -14.58 -1.92 4.39
C LEU A 87 -13.91 -0.86 5.27
N VAL A 88 -14.71 -0.13 6.02
CA VAL A 88 -14.28 0.84 7.02
C VAL A 88 -14.62 0.26 8.39
N LEU A 89 -13.59 -0.18 9.10
CA LEU A 89 -13.73 -0.86 10.39
C LEU A 89 -13.43 0.15 11.51
N TRP A 90 -14.45 0.40 12.32
CA TRP A 90 -14.40 1.37 13.41
C TRP A 90 -13.98 0.68 14.72
N PRO A 91 -12.98 1.20 15.45
CA PRO A 91 -12.67 0.70 16.78
C PRO A 91 -13.79 1.06 17.75
N ASP A 92 -13.99 0.25 18.77
CA ASP A 92 -14.91 0.55 19.88
C ASP A 92 -14.16 1.32 20.98
N VAL A 93 -14.85 2.27 21.61
CA VAL A 93 -14.31 3.11 22.69
C VAL A 93 -13.94 2.27 23.92
N LYS A 94 -14.58 1.11 24.09
CA LYS A 94 -14.35 0.20 25.22
C LYS A 94 -13.28 -0.87 24.94
N ASP A 95 -12.60 -0.82 23.78
CA ASP A 95 -11.58 -1.80 23.37
C ASP A 95 -12.07 -3.27 23.39
N SER A 96 -13.39 -3.49 23.27
CA SER A 96 -14.00 -4.84 23.29
C SER A 96 -14.20 -5.44 21.90
N LEU A 97 -14.17 -4.63 20.83
CA LEU A 97 -14.50 -5.09 19.49
C LEU A 97 -13.28 -5.72 18.80
N THR A 98 -13.41 -6.98 18.41
CA THR A 98 -12.38 -7.66 17.61
C THR A 98 -12.44 -7.20 16.16
N LEU A 99 -11.36 -7.44 15.42
CA LEU A 99 -11.32 -7.17 13.99
C LEU A 99 -12.40 -7.96 13.24
N ASN A 100 -12.62 -9.23 13.60
CA ASN A 100 -13.61 -10.07 12.96
C ASN A 100 -15.04 -9.55 13.23
N ASP A 101 -15.34 -9.13 14.46
CA ASP A 101 -16.64 -8.54 14.79
C ASP A 101 -16.88 -7.23 14.02
N ALA A 102 -15.87 -6.36 13.96
CA ALA A 102 -15.95 -5.12 13.19
C ALA A 102 -16.19 -5.40 11.69
N ARG A 103 -15.53 -6.43 11.15
CA ARG A 103 -15.73 -6.88 9.76
C ARG A 103 -17.15 -7.39 9.55
N ILE A 104 -17.66 -8.27 10.42
CA ILE A 104 -19.03 -8.78 10.35
C ILE A 104 -20.03 -7.62 10.38
N ASN A 105 -19.84 -6.65 11.29
CA ASN A 105 -20.71 -5.47 11.37
C ASN A 105 -20.70 -4.64 10.08
N ALA A 106 -19.53 -4.44 9.45
CA ALA A 106 -19.43 -3.73 8.18
C ALA A 106 -20.10 -4.49 7.03
N LEU A 107 -20.04 -5.83 7.04
CA LEU A 107 -20.72 -6.69 6.07
C LEU A 107 -22.23 -6.70 6.27
N MET A 108 -22.71 -6.68 7.50
CA MET A 108 -24.14 -6.56 7.80
C MET A 108 -24.70 -5.21 7.32
N ASP A 109 -23.99 -4.10 7.58
CA ASP A 109 -24.35 -2.76 7.07
C ASP A 109 -24.37 -2.72 5.53
N TRP A 110 -23.41 -3.41 4.88
CA TRP A 110 -23.39 -3.58 3.44
C TRP A 110 -24.63 -4.31 2.93
N ASP A 111 -24.93 -5.49 3.45
CA ASP A 111 -26.04 -6.32 3.00
C ASP A 111 -27.40 -5.62 3.20
N GLU A 112 -27.57 -4.95 4.34
CA GLU A 112 -28.77 -4.16 4.63
C GLU A 112 -28.92 -2.97 3.67
N SER A 113 -27.83 -2.23 3.43
CA SER A 113 -27.84 -1.07 2.53
C SER A 113 -28.14 -1.48 1.09
N MET A 114 -27.57 -2.60 0.63
CA MET A 114 -27.82 -3.13 -0.71
C MET A 114 -29.28 -3.57 -0.89
N LYS A 115 -29.89 -4.19 0.13
CA LYS A 115 -31.33 -4.53 0.12
C LYS A 115 -32.21 -3.27 0.05
N ASN A 116 -31.83 -2.24 0.77
CA ASN A 116 -32.56 -0.97 0.83
C ASN A 116 -32.24 0.00 -0.31
N LYS A 117 -31.35 -0.37 -1.26
CA LYS A 117 -30.84 0.50 -2.34
C LYS A 117 -30.23 1.81 -1.83
N MET A 118 -29.60 1.74 -0.67
CA MET A 118 -28.89 2.86 -0.03
C MET A 118 -27.38 2.62 -0.10
N ASN A 119 -26.61 3.70 0.06
CA ASN A 119 -25.17 3.57 0.16
C ASN A 119 -24.77 3.10 1.58
N PRO A 120 -23.94 2.06 1.71
CA PRO A 120 -23.48 1.57 3.02
C PRO A 120 -22.61 2.61 3.72
N LYS A 121 -22.76 2.69 5.04
CA LYS A 121 -21.99 3.62 5.89
C LYS A 121 -20.59 3.13 6.17
N SER A 122 -20.37 1.82 6.11
CA SER A 122 -19.12 1.17 6.52
C SER A 122 -18.45 0.41 5.38
N ALA A 123 -18.97 0.51 4.16
CA ALA A 123 -18.42 -0.22 3.02
C ALA A 123 -18.70 0.48 1.68
N ALA A 124 -17.86 0.22 0.69
CA ALA A 124 -18.01 0.72 -0.67
C ALA A 124 -17.43 -0.27 -1.68
N LEU A 125 -18.11 -0.41 -2.83
CA LEU A 125 -17.55 -1.12 -3.98
C LEU A 125 -16.41 -0.30 -4.58
N ILE A 126 -15.33 -0.95 -4.97
CA ILE A 126 -14.28 -0.30 -5.75
C ILE A 126 -14.70 -0.41 -7.23
N PRO A 127 -14.94 0.71 -7.94
CA PRO A 127 -15.30 0.67 -9.36
C PRO A 127 -14.15 0.05 -10.15
N SER A 128 -14.42 -0.87 -11.07
CA SER A 128 -13.37 -1.55 -11.86
C SER A 128 -12.62 -0.61 -12.80
N ASP A 129 -13.24 0.50 -13.18
CA ASP A 129 -12.74 1.50 -14.12
C ASP A 129 -12.15 2.75 -13.44
N TYR A 130 -12.00 2.74 -12.10
CA TYR A 130 -11.59 3.93 -11.36
C TYR A 130 -10.20 4.47 -11.73
N LEU A 131 -9.34 3.61 -12.28
CA LEU A 131 -8.03 4.00 -12.82
C LEU A 131 -8.16 4.93 -14.03
N SER A 132 -9.19 4.72 -14.84
CA SER A 132 -9.48 5.50 -16.05
C SER A 132 -10.11 6.87 -15.73
N LEU A 133 -10.71 7.03 -14.55
CA LEU A 133 -11.32 8.28 -14.13
C LEU A 133 -10.26 9.38 -13.93
N GLY A 134 -10.59 10.61 -14.31
CA GLY A 134 -9.79 11.77 -13.93
C GLY A 134 -9.72 11.94 -12.41
N LYS A 135 -8.71 12.66 -11.90
CA LYS A 135 -8.52 12.86 -10.45
C LYS A 135 -9.79 13.42 -9.78
N LYS A 136 -10.38 14.46 -10.36
CA LYS A 136 -11.59 15.12 -9.82
C LYS A 136 -12.81 14.21 -9.81
N ASP A 137 -12.98 13.38 -10.83
CA ASP A 137 -14.16 12.50 -10.93
C ASP A 137 -14.02 11.31 -9.97
N PHE A 138 -12.80 10.79 -9.82
CA PHE A 138 -12.50 9.81 -8.79
C PHE A 138 -12.80 10.36 -7.38
N GLU A 139 -12.35 11.58 -7.06
CA GLU A 139 -12.58 12.21 -5.75
C GLU A 139 -14.05 12.49 -5.42
N LYS A 140 -14.93 12.51 -6.44
CA LYS A 140 -16.40 12.65 -6.31
C LYS A 140 -17.12 11.32 -6.10
N THR A 141 -16.43 10.18 -6.28
CA THR A 141 -17.06 8.87 -6.08
C THR A 141 -17.53 8.69 -4.64
N TRP A 142 -18.52 7.81 -4.46
CA TRP A 142 -18.97 7.40 -3.13
C TRP A 142 -17.82 6.85 -2.27
N LEU A 143 -16.98 5.98 -2.87
CA LEU A 143 -15.79 5.43 -2.23
C LEU A 143 -14.90 6.51 -1.60
N CYS A 144 -14.57 7.55 -2.38
CA CYS A 144 -13.73 8.65 -1.92
C CYS A 144 -14.40 9.51 -0.85
N SER A 145 -15.73 9.66 -0.94
CA SER A 145 -16.53 10.38 0.06
C SER A 145 -16.59 9.62 1.38
N LEU A 146 -16.78 8.29 1.33
CA LEU A 146 -16.75 7.41 2.48
C LEU A 146 -15.41 7.51 3.21
N ILE A 147 -14.30 7.35 2.50
CA ILE A 147 -12.94 7.47 3.08
C ILE A 147 -12.75 8.83 3.77
N ARG A 148 -13.06 9.92 3.06
CA ARG A 148 -12.89 11.29 3.57
C ARG A 148 -13.71 11.52 4.84
N ASN A 149 -14.98 11.12 4.82
CA ASN A 149 -15.89 11.32 5.93
C ASN A 149 -15.49 10.48 7.15
N SER A 150 -15.05 9.24 6.93
CA SER A 150 -14.60 8.35 8.00
C SER A 150 -13.32 8.86 8.67
N ILE A 151 -12.32 9.30 7.90
CA ILE A 151 -11.09 9.89 8.46
C ILE A 151 -11.41 11.14 9.24
N LYS A 152 -12.20 12.05 8.65
CA LYS A 152 -12.61 13.30 9.30
C LYS A 152 -13.29 13.02 10.64
N LYS A 153 -14.36 12.22 10.61
CA LYS A 153 -15.14 11.89 11.81
C LYS A 153 -14.28 11.19 12.86
N TYR A 154 -13.48 10.20 12.46
CA TYR A 154 -12.60 9.49 13.41
C TYR A 154 -11.61 10.44 14.09
N THR A 155 -11.03 11.37 13.32
CA THR A 155 -10.11 12.39 13.85
C THR A 155 -10.82 13.33 14.83
N GLU A 156 -12.01 13.81 14.49
CA GLU A 156 -12.82 14.69 15.35
C GLU A 156 -13.23 14.00 16.65
N ASP A 157 -13.59 12.72 16.58
CA ASP A 157 -14.10 11.96 17.73
C ASP A 157 -12.98 11.45 18.67
N ASN A 158 -11.76 11.20 18.16
CA ASN A 158 -10.71 10.48 18.89
C ASN A 158 -9.42 11.28 19.11
N PHE A 159 -9.09 12.23 18.22
CA PHE A 159 -7.81 12.93 18.24
C PHE A 159 -7.96 14.39 18.68
N PHE A 160 -8.17 14.58 19.98
CA PHE A 160 -8.25 15.91 20.60
C PHE A 160 -6.91 16.67 20.56
N GLN A 161 -5.80 15.94 20.61
CA GLN A 161 -4.45 16.49 20.61
C GLN A 161 -3.49 15.62 19.79
N PRO A 162 -2.44 16.23 19.21
CA PRO A 162 -1.34 15.51 18.56
C PRO A 162 -0.74 14.45 19.49
N SER A 163 -0.68 13.20 19.05
CA SER A 163 0.03 12.13 19.74
C SER A 163 0.68 11.19 18.75
N LEU A 164 1.90 10.74 19.04
CA LEU A 164 2.62 9.74 18.23
C LEU A 164 1.91 8.37 18.20
N SER A 165 1.00 8.12 19.14
CA SER A 165 0.17 6.92 19.16
C SER A 165 -0.97 6.97 18.15
N ASN A 166 -1.40 8.16 17.73
CA ASN A 166 -2.50 8.33 16.79
C ASN A 166 -2.08 7.74 15.45
N ARG A 167 -2.88 6.81 14.96
CA ARG A 167 -2.62 6.15 13.69
C ARG A 167 -3.91 5.81 12.98
N ILE A 168 -3.79 5.47 11.71
CA ILE A 168 -4.82 4.82 10.90
C ILE A 168 -4.15 3.66 10.18
N GLU A 169 -4.86 2.55 10.04
CA GLU A 169 -4.35 1.37 9.37
C GLU A 169 -5.06 1.14 8.04
N ILE A 170 -4.31 0.68 7.04
CA ILE A 170 -4.80 0.26 5.73
C ILE A 170 -4.33 -1.19 5.54
N ARG A 171 -5.27 -2.10 5.38
CA ARG A 171 -5.04 -3.49 4.97
C ARG A 171 -5.60 -3.69 3.58
N ALA A 172 -4.82 -4.23 2.66
CA ALA A 172 -5.28 -4.43 1.30
C ALA A 172 -4.74 -5.72 0.70
N VAL A 173 -5.54 -6.38 -0.15
CA VAL A 173 -5.06 -7.48 -1.01
C VAL A 173 -3.93 -7.00 -1.93
N LYS A 174 -2.98 -7.88 -2.25
CA LYS A 174 -1.70 -7.56 -2.89
C LYS A 174 -1.81 -6.80 -4.22
N ASP A 175 -2.87 -7.04 -4.97
CA ASP A 175 -3.12 -6.44 -6.27
C ASP A 175 -3.97 -5.15 -6.18
N THR A 176 -4.21 -4.62 -4.97
CA THR A 176 -4.90 -3.34 -4.80
C THR A 176 -4.08 -2.23 -5.44
N GLU A 177 -4.74 -1.41 -6.26
CA GLU A 177 -4.03 -0.42 -7.05
C GLU A 177 -3.62 0.77 -6.18
N PHE A 178 -2.40 1.27 -6.40
CA PHE A 178 -1.77 2.28 -5.56
C PHE A 178 -2.58 3.59 -5.47
N ARG A 179 -3.39 3.89 -6.48
CA ARG A 179 -4.22 5.11 -6.51
C ARG A 179 -5.16 5.20 -5.31
N LEU A 180 -5.79 4.08 -4.92
CA LEU A 180 -6.70 4.05 -3.77
C LEU A 180 -5.94 4.26 -2.45
N VAL A 181 -4.84 3.52 -2.27
CA VAL A 181 -3.98 3.62 -1.08
C VAL A 181 -3.44 5.05 -0.94
N ASN A 182 -2.94 5.62 -2.03
CA ASN A 182 -2.42 7.00 -2.05
C ASN A 182 -3.50 8.03 -1.73
N TYR A 183 -4.76 7.81 -2.15
CA TYR A 183 -5.86 8.69 -1.77
C TYR A 183 -6.13 8.65 -0.25
N ILE A 184 -6.18 7.46 0.34
CA ILE A 184 -6.35 7.32 1.81
C ILE A 184 -5.21 8.02 2.55
N MET A 185 -3.96 7.80 2.12
CA MET A 185 -2.79 8.45 2.71
C MET A 185 -2.84 9.98 2.56
N THR A 186 -3.28 10.47 1.41
CA THR A 186 -3.44 11.92 1.16
C THR A 186 -4.52 12.53 2.06
N GLU A 187 -5.65 11.85 2.25
CA GLU A 187 -6.69 12.30 3.17
C GLU A 187 -6.22 12.30 4.63
N CYS A 188 -5.43 11.30 5.04
CA CYS A 188 -4.78 11.29 6.36
C CYS A 188 -3.79 12.46 6.51
N GLY A 189 -3.00 12.75 5.47
CA GLY A 189 -1.98 13.80 5.46
C GLY A 189 -2.55 15.22 5.62
N LYS A 190 -3.85 15.44 5.37
CA LYS A 190 -4.51 16.73 5.69
C LYS A 190 -4.54 17.01 7.19
N TYR A 191 -4.39 15.97 8.01
CA TYR A 191 -4.39 16.02 9.47
C TYR A 191 -3.00 15.65 10.03
N ASP A 192 -1.90 15.91 9.31
CA ASP A 192 -0.51 15.52 9.63
C ASP A 192 -0.13 15.65 11.12
N LYS A 193 -0.59 16.70 11.79
CA LYS A 193 -0.36 16.91 13.24
C LYS A 193 -1.13 15.92 14.13
N LEU A 194 -2.34 15.56 13.76
CA LEU A 194 -3.23 14.67 14.53
C LEU A 194 -3.06 13.21 14.13
N ILE A 195 -2.66 12.92 12.90
CA ILE A 195 -2.44 11.58 12.35
C ILE A 195 -0.99 11.46 11.88
N PRO A 196 -0.02 11.32 12.80
CA PRO A 196 1.39 11.25 12.44
C PRO A 196 1.78 9.94 11.75
N ARG A 197 0.92 8.90 11.80
CA ARG A 197 1.26 7.58 11.25
C ARG A 197 0.09 6.93 10.51
N CYS A 198 0.32 6.62 9.24
CA CYS A 198 -0.52 5.72 8.47
C CYS A 198 0.23 4.40 8.25
N VAL A 199 -0.34 3.27 8.66
CA VAL A 199 0.29 1.94 8.54
C VAL A 199 -0.36 1.21 7.39
N PHE A 200 0.42 0.84 6.38
CA PHE A 200 -0.05 -0.01 5.28
C PHE A 200 0.42 -1.44 5.48
N ARG A 201 -0.50 -2.40 5.32
CA ARG A 201 -0.23 -3.83 5.37
C ARG A 201 -0.91 -4.54 4.21
N THR A 202 -0.28 -5.61 3.72
CA THR A 202 -0.88 -6.50 2.74
C THR A 202 -1.61 -7.63 3.45
N VAL A 203 -2.84 -7.93 3.02
CA VAL A 203 -3.58 -9.13 3.46
C VAL A 203 -3.05 -10.31 2.65
N VAL A 204 -2.60 -11.35 3.34
CA VAL A 204 -2.26 -12.63 2.73
C VAL A 204 -3.46 -13.55 2.95
N GLU A 205 -4.18 -13.83 1.87
CA GLU A 205 -5.20 -14.89 1.82
C GLU A 205 -4.55 -16.25 1.55
#